data_AF-A0A836Q4G1-F1
#
_entry.id   AF-A0A836Q4G1-F1
#
_cell.length_a   1.000
_cell.length_b   1.000
_cell.length_c   1.000
_cell.angle_alpha   90.00
_cell.angle_beta   90.00
_cell.angle_gamma   90.00
#
_symmetry.space_group_name_H-M   'P 1'
#
loop_
_entity.id
_entity.type
_entity.pdbx_description
1 polymer ?
#
loop_
_entity_poly.entity_id
_entity_poly.type
_entity_poly.pdbx_seq_one_letter_code
_entity_poly.pdbx_strand_id
1 'polypeptide(L)'
;MFSKLARRTTLAAFARANRHQEKRLSSTFSAKKCAIAASFSLVVNASASVAHAAPNEHSTTHKGAKPVGSTPRSTKRAESEPNYVPPTMEYDEIIDPSKRRTISSLLSSEFALRAERVDRAIQLARRAMQRDPDDMDVHKALAEALDRKLETQAEKDPRLFGECVREWLIVMRNGVGMEKGTNFRGMGVVDHFFGDDEYYVVAKKRLKHLTGYVPKPWESNEKYLKKVLQPAQTSIEGRIIKKSD
;
A
#
# COMPACT_ATOMS: atom_id res chain seq x y z
N MET A 1 35.35 -35.88 -36.14
CA MET A 1 34.75 -36.12 -34.81
C MET A 1 35.69 -35.64 -33.67
N PHE A 2 36.05 -34.35 -33.60
CA PHE A 2 36.93 -33.81 -32.54
C PHE A 2 36.61 -32.34 -32.20
N SER A 3 35.36 -32.00 -31.85
CA SER A 3 35.06 -30.60 -31.42
C SER A 3 34.03 -30.44 -30.31
N LYS A 4 33.61 -31.53 -29.63
CA LYS A 4 32.62 -31.45 -28.54
C LYS A 4 33.19 -31.61 -27.13
N LEU A 5 34.50 -31.81 -26.95
CA LEU A 5 35.09 -32.07 -25.63
C LEU A 5 35.77 -30.86 -24.95
N ALA A 6 35.97 -29.74 -25.64
CA ALA A 6 36.73 -28.60 -25.10
C ALA A 6 35.87 -27.52 -24.40
N ARG A 7 34.54 -27.67 -24.35
CA ARG A 7 33.63 -26.64 -23.76
C ARG A 7 33.03 -27.00 -22.40
N ARG A 8 33.37 -28.16 -21.82
CA ARG A 8 32.84 -28.60 -20.51
C ARG A 8 33.77 -28.33 -19.33
N THR A 9 35.03 -27.96 -19.57
CA THR A 9 36.05 -27.78 -18.51
C THR A 9 36.16 -26.35 -17.97
N THR A 10 35.58 -25.34 -18.62
CA THR A 10 35.68 -23.94 -18.16
C THR A 10 34.55 -23.50 -17.22
N LEU A 11 33.45 -24.26 -17.11
CA LEU A 11 32.30 -23.90 -16.29
C LEU A 11 32.39 -24.38 -14.82
N ALA A 12 33.26 -25.36 -14.53
CA ALA A 12 33.47 -25.87 -13.16
C ALA A 12 34.46 -25.04 -12.33
N ALA A 13 35.32 -24.24 -12.97
CA ALA A 13 36.31 -23.41 -12.27
C ALA A 13 35.73 -22.10 -11.71
N PHE A 14 34.65 -21.57 -12.29
CA PHE A 14 34.05 -20.30 -11.84
C PHE A 14 33.15 -20.47 -10.59
N ALA A 15 32.62 -21.68 -10.35
CA ALA A 15 31.75 -21.95 -9.20
C ALA A 15 32.51 -22.17 -7.86
N ARG A 16 33.84 -22.31 -7.89
CA ARG A 16 34.67 -22.49 -6.69
C ARG A 16 35.30 -21.19 -6.16
N ALA A 17 35.36 -20.13 -6.97
CA ALA A 17 35.96 -18.85 -6.57
C ALA A 17 35.03 -17.97 -5.69
N ASN A 18 33.71 -18.16 -5.75
CA ASN A 18 32.76 -17.31 -5.01
C ASN A 18 32.44 -17.78 -3.58
N ARG A 19 32.94 -18.94 -3.13
CA ARG A 19 32.67 -19.45 -1.77
C ARG A 19 33.67 -18.97 -0.70
N HIS A 20 34.71 -18.22 -1.07
CA HIS A 20 35.70 -17.70 -0.13
C HIS A 20 35.51 -16.22 0.25
N GLN A 21 34.59 -15.49 -0.39
CA GLN A 21 34.30 -14.09 -0.05
C GLN A 21 33.25 -13.92 1.07
N GLU A 22 32.36 -14.90 1.29
CA GLU A 22 31.33 -14.79 2.35
C GLU A 22 31.84 -15.06 3.78
N LYS A 23 33.01 -15.70 3.95
CA LYS A 23 33.56 -16.00 5.29
C LYS A 23 34.40 -14.87 5.90
N ARG A 24 34.59 -13.74 5.22
CA ARG A 24 35.33 -12.58 5.76
C ARG A 24 34.47 -11.41 6.22
N LEU A 25 33.15 -11.47 6.03
CA LEU A 25 32.23 -10.41 6.49
C LEU A 25 31.43 -10.76 7.74
N SER A 26 31.52 -11.99 8.28
CA SER A 26 30.81 -12.38 9.51
C SER A 26 31.63 -12.23 10.80
N SER A 27 32.84 -11.67 10.76
CA SER A 27 33.79 -11.68 11.89
C SER A 27 34.07 -10.29 12.52
N THR A 28 33.52 -9.20 11.98
CA THR A 28 33.78 -7.84 12.51
C THR A 28 32.55 -7.10 13.05
N PHE A 29 31.40 -7.77 13.20
CA PHE A 29 30.17 -7.14 13.73
C PHE A 29 29.76 -7.63 15.14
N SER A 30 30.72 -8.10 15.94
CA SER A 30 30.50 -8.57 17.32
C SER A 30 31.33 -7.84 18.38
N ALA A 31 31.69 -6.56 18.15
CA ALA A 31 32.48 -5.79 19.12
C ALA A 31 32.16 -4.27 19.17
N LYS A 32 30.91 -3.87 18.91
CA LYS A 32 30.40 -2.51 19.23
C LYS A 32 29.00 -2.56 19.85
N LYS A 33 28.86 -3.40 20.87
CA LYS A 33 27.87 -3.26 21.94
C LYS A 33 28.65 -3.04 23.22
N CYS A 34 28.96 -1.79 23.53
CA CYS A 34 29.19 -1.25 24.87
C CYS A 34 29.47 0.25 24.75
N ALA A 35 28.89 1.02 25.67
CA ALA A 35 29.10 2.44 25.92
C ALA A 35 28.40 3.46 24.98
N ILE A 36 27.07 3.57 25.07
CA ILE A 36 26.40 4.86 25.33
C ILE A 36 25.24 4.58 26.29
N ALA A 37 25.56 4.52 27.57
CA ALA A 37 24.61 4.61 28.66
C ALA A 37 25.01 5.84 29.47
N ALA A 38 24.34 6.98 29.25
CA ALA A 38 24.27 8.08 30.19
C ALA A 38 23.26 9.12 29.68
N SER A 39 22.23 9.35 30.48
CA SER A 39 21.61 10.65 30.69
C SER A 39 20.74 11.21 29.57
N PHE A 40 19.44 10.92 29.59
CA PHE A 40 18.46 11.98 29.38
C PHE A 40 17.29 11.83 30.34
N SER A 41 17.14 12.85 31.16
CA SER A 41 16.34 12.92 32.37
C SER A 41 14.84 12.81 32.12
N LEU A 42 14.21 12.17 33.10
CA LEU A 42 12.82 12.37 33.53
C LEU A 42 12.37 13.83 33.36
N VAL A 43 11.35 14.07 32.55
CA VAL A 43 10.40 15.16 32.80
C VAL A 43 9.01 14.53 32.83
N VAL A 44 8.60 14.22 34.05
CA VAL A 44 7.22 14.00 34.44
C VAL A 44 6.53 15.35 34.30
N ASN A 45 5.47 15.44 33.50
CA ASN A 45 4.51 16.52 33.66
C ASN A 45 3.10 15.96 33.79
N ALA A 46 2.62 16.07 35.03
CA ALA A 46 1.25 15.86 35.44
C ALA A 46 0.40 17.09 35.05
N SER A 47 -0.80 16.87 34.55
CA SER A 47 -1.89 17.86 34.51
C SER A 47 -3.19 17.06 34.45
N ALA A 48 -3.84 16.88 35.62
CA ALA A 48 -5.09 17.54 36.01
C ALA A 48 -6.26 17.16 35.08
N SER A 49 -7.06 16.14 35.41
CA SER A 49 -8.21 16.20 36.34
C SER A 49 -9.14 17.39 36.10
N VAL A 50 -10.18 17.18 35.31
CA VAL A 50 -11.49 17.82 35.50
C VAL A 50 -12.55 16.73 35.38
N ALA A 51 -13.05 16.34 36.54
CA ALA A 51 -14.27 15.56 36.68
C ALA A 51 -15.48 16.48 36.48
N HIS A 52 -16.42 16.06 35.65
CA HIS A 52 -17.80 16.55 35.73
C HIS A 52 -18.72 15.34 35.93
N ALA A 53 -19.39 15.35 37.07
CA ALA A 53 -20.34 14.35 37.52
C ALA A 53 -21.78 14.75 37.14
N ALA A 54 -22.50 13.77 36.56
CA ALA A 54 -23.92 13.40 36.74
C ALA A 54 -25.05 14.45 36.46
N PRO A 55 -26.36 14.10 36.47
CA PRO A 55 -27.03 12.78 36.59
C PRO A 55 -28.21 12.53 35.59
N ASN A 56 -28.91 11.40 35.82
CA ASN A 56 -30.34 11.10 35.57
C ASN A 56 -30.79 10.29 34.33
N GLU A 57 -30.98 8.99 34.60
CA GLU A 57 -32.28 8.28 34.60
C GLU A 57 -33.47 8.82 33.79
N HIS A 58 -33.95 8.01 32.84
CA HIS A 58 -35.35 7.58 32.65
C HIS A 58 -35.36 6.49 31.55
N SER A 59 -35.62 5.21 31.86
CA SER A 59 -36.97 4.60 31.99
C SER A 59 -37.89 4.91 30.80
N THR A 60 -38.06 3.96 29.87
CA THR A 60 -39.39 3.50 29.45
C THR A 60 -39.29 2.18 28.67
N THR A 61 -39.77 1.13 29.31
CA THR A 61 -40.24 -0.13 28.74
C THR A 61 -41.48 0.11 27.85
N HIS A 62 -41.47 -0.34 26.61
CA HIS A 62 -42.70 -0.55 25.83
C HIS A 62 -43.02 -2.05 25.75
N LYS A 63 -43.95 -2.48 26.62
CA LYS A 63 -44.78 -3.67 26.45
C LYS A 63 -46.03 -3.29 25.67
N GLY A 64 -46.43 -4.13 24.70
CA GLY A 64 -47.68 -4.05 23.96
C GLY A 64 -47.44 -4.31 22.47
N ALA A 65 -48.17 -5.14 21.74
CA ALA A 65 -49.39 -5.88 22.01
C ALA A 65 -49.46 -7.07 21.04
N LYS A 66 -50.12 -8.15 21.45
CA LYS A 66 -50.59 -9.21 20.55
C LYS A 66 -51.78 -8.69 19.72
N PRO A 67 -51.92 -9.12 18.45
CA PRO A 67 -53.24 -9.33 17.88
C PRO A 67 -53.45 -10.82 17.54
N VAL A 68 -54.42 -11.41 18.21
CA VAL A 68 -55.12 -12.62 17.79
C VAL A 68 -56.28 -12.16 16.90
N GLY A 69 -56.45 -12.76 15.72
CA GLY A 69 -57.59 -12.43 14.86
C GLY A 69 -57.54 -13.09 13.49
N SER A 70 -57.96 -14.34 13.44
CA SER A 70 -58.25 -15.14 12.25
C SER A 70 -59.38 -14.56 11.39
N THR A 71 -59.24 -14.61 10.07
CA THR A 71 -60.30 -15.11 9.17
C THR A 71 -59.70 -15.49 7.80
N PRO A 72 -60.10 -16.64 7.23
CA PRO A 72 -59.81 -16.99 5.84
C PRO A 72 -60.91 -16.45 4.93
N ARG A 73 -60.62 -16.16 3.66
CA ARG A 73 -61.41 -16.60 2.47
C ARG A 73 -61.03 -15.85 1.19
N SER A 74 -61.01 -16.63 0.11
CA SER A 74 -61.22 -16.27 -1.30
C SER A 74 -60.04 -15.83 -2.17
N THR A 75 -59.44 -16.83 -2.81
CA THR A 75 -59.43 -17.04 -4.27
C THR A 75 -59.48 -15.78 -5.15
N LYS A 76 -58.32 -15.38 -5.70
CA LYS A 76 -58.23 -14.90 -7.10
C LYS A 76 -56.90 -15.31 -7.74
N ARG A 77 -57.06 -16.10 -8.79
CA ARG A 77 -56.22 -16.30 -9.98
C ARG A 77 -55.52 -15.02 -10.43
N ALA A 78 -54.18 -15.06 -10.59
CA ALA A 78 -53.38 -14.27 -11.54
C ALA A 78 -51.96 -14.85 -11.50
N GLU A 79 -51.54 -15.51 -12.57
CA GLU A 79 -50.49 -15.01 -13.48
C GLU A 79 -49.08 -15.28 -12.92
N SER A 80 -48.35 -16.15 -13.61
CA SER A 80 -46.97 -16.52 -13.30
C SER A 80 -46.09 -15.27 -13.37
N GLU A 81 -45.79 -14.69 -12.21
CA GLU A 81 -44.75 -13.69 -12.10
C GLU A 81 -43.42 -14.27 -12.62
N PRO A 82 -42.65 -13.54 -13.45
CA PRO A 82 -41.28 -13.92 -13.71
C PRO A 82 -40.58 -14.01 -12.36
N ASN A 83 -39.89 -15.13 -12.11
CA ASN A 83 -39.13 -15.40 -10.89
C ASN A 83 -38.20 -14.22 -10.59
N TYR A 84 -38.70 -13.24 -9.84
CA TYR A 84 -37.96 -12.10 -9.35
C TYR A 84 -37.07 -12.65 -8.26
N VAL A 85 -35.90 -13.13 -8.68
CA VAL A 85 -34.76 -13.20 -7.79
C VAL A 85 -34.45 -11.72 -7.52
N PRO A 86 -34.75 -11.17 -6.32
CA PRO A 86 -34.30 -9.83 -5.99
C PRO A 86 -32.82 -9.79 -6.35
N PRO A 87 -32.32 -8.74 -7.01
CA PRO A 87 -30.89 -8.61 -7.27
C PRO A 87 -30.22 -8.97 -5.97
N THR A 88 -29.48 -10.08 -5.94
CA THR A 88 -28.65 -10.43 -4.81
C THR A 88 -27.56 -9.39 -4.87
N MET A 89 -27.91 -8.19 -4.43
CA MET A 89 -27.00 -7.13 -4.11
C MET A 89 -25.91 -7.84 -3.34
N GLU A 90 -24.68 -7.63 -3.78
CA GLU A 90 -23.47 -8.16 -3.19
C GLU A 90 -23.40 -7.66 -1.72
N TYR A 91 -24.17 -8.31 -0.85
CA TYR A 91 -24.53 -7.83 0.50
C TYR A 91 -23.42 -8.12 1.51
N ASP A 92 -22.39 -8.89 1.12
CA ASP A 92 -21.27 -9.20 2.00
C ASP A 92 -20.42 -7.96 2.32
N GLU A 93 -20.38 -6.96 1.44
CA GLU A 93 -19.61 -5.73 1.69
C GLU A 93 -20.30 -4.77 2.67
N ILE A 94 -21.63 -4.76 2.72
CA ILE A 94 -22.42 -3.92 3.65
C ILE A 94 -22.46 -4.54 5.05
N ILE A 95 -22.33 -5.87 5.14
CA ILE A 95 -22.46 -6.63 6.38
C ILE A 95 -21.15 -6.73 7.14
N ASP A 96 -19.97 -6.70 6.49
CA ASP A 96 -18.70 -6.73 7.22
C ASP A 96 -18.45 -5.39 7.98
N PRO A 97 -18.54 -5.36 9.32
CA PRO A 97 -18.30 -4.16 10.10
C PRO A 97 -16.84 -3.69 10.04
N SER A 98 -15.90 -4.54 9.60
CA SER A 98 -14.51 -4.16 9.36
C SER A 98 -14.41 -3.24 8.14
N LYS A 99 -14.91 -3.70 6.98
CA LYS A 99 -14.91 -2.94 5.71
C LYS A 99 -15.61 -1.59 5.82
N ARG A 100 -16.77 -1.53 6.51
CA ARG A 100 -17.48 -0.25 6.73
C ARG A 100 -16.62 0.82 7.40
N ARG A 101 -15.77 0.41 8.36
CA ARG A 101 -14.87 1.33 9.08
C ARG A 101 -13.69 1.78 8.22
N THR A 102 -13.21 0.89 7.33
CA THR A 102 -12.20 1.22 6.31
C THR A 102 -12.75 2.26 5.34
N ILE A 103 -13.91 2.00 4.72
CA ILE A 103 -14.58 2.91 3.78
C ILE A 103 -14.80 4.30 4.40
N SER A 104 -15.33 4.36 5.62
CA SER A 104 -15.53 5.63 6.33
C SER A 104 -14.23 6.42 6.52
N SER A 105 -13.11 5.72 6.75
CA SER A 105 -11.80 6.35 6.93
C SER A 105 -11.21 6.83 5.59
N LEU A 106 -11.43 6.07 4.50
CA LEU A 106 -11.03 6.46 3.14
C LEU A 106 -11.75 7.71 2.67
N LEU A 107 -13.08 7.73 2.77
CA LEU A 107 -13.88 8.90 2.39
C LEU A 107 -13.46 10.14 3.18
N SER A 108 -13.19 9.96 4.49
CA SER A 108 -12.69 11.04 5.34
C SER A 108 -11.29 11.52 4.93
N SER A 109 -10.43 10.60 4.47
CA SER A 109 -9.08 10.91 3.96
C SER A 109 -9.16 11.76 2.70
N GLU A 110 -9.99 11.37 1.73
CA GLU A 110 -10.17 12.15 0.51
C GLU A 110 -10.74 13.54 0.79
N PHE A 111 -11.72 13.64 1.69
CA PHE A 111 -12.26 14.94 2.10
C PHE A 111 -11.17 15.81 2.74
N ALA A 112 -10.30 15.21 3.57
CA ALA A 112 -9.17 15.92 4.15
C ALA A 112 -8.15 16.39 3.09
N LEU A 113 -7.91 15.61 2.02
CA LEU A 113 -7.08 16.04 0.89
C LEU A 113 -7.69 17.21 0.13
N ARG A 114 -9.00 17.17 -0.17
CA ARG A 114 -9.72 18.28 -0.80
C ARG A 114 -9.68 19.55 0.05
N ALA A 115 -9.67 19.41 1.38
CA ALA A 115 -9.52 20.51 2.33
C ALA A 115 -8.07 20.93 2.62
N GLU A 116 -7.09 20.42 1.84
CA GLU A 116 -5.65 20.68 1.99
C GLU A 116 -5.05 20.30 3.37
N ARG A 117 -5.75 19.45 4.14
CA ARG A 117 -5.28 18.93 5.43
C ARG A 117 -4.50 17.63 5.25
N VAL A 118 -3.35 17.72 4.60
CA VAL A 118 -2.55 16.59 4.14
C VAL A 118 -2.14 15.63 5.28
N ASP A 119 -1.66 16.15 6.41
CA ASP A 119 -1.24 15.30 7.53
C ASP A 119 -2.39 14.46 8.11
N ARG A 120 -3.59 15.04 8.15
CA ARG A 120 -4.80 14.33 8.62
C ARG A 120 -5.20 13.24 7.64
N ALA A 121 -5.10 13.51 6.33
CA ALA A 121 -5.36 12.50 5.31
C ALA A 121 -4.43 11.29 5.47
N ILE A 122 -3.11 11.52 5.64
CA ILE A 122 -2.13 10.44 5.86
C ILE A 122 -2.48 9.61 7.09
N GLN A 123 -2.87 10.25 8.20
CA GLN A 123 -3.28 9.53 9.41
C GLN A 123 -4.51 8.66 9.18
N LEU A 124 -5.52 9.18 8.47
CA LEU A 124 -6.75 8.45 8.16
C LEU A 124 -6.50 7.29 7.21
N ALA A 125 -5.69 7.50 6.16
CA ALA A 125 -5.30 6.45 5.22
C ALA A 125 -4.48 5.33 5.91
N ARG A 126 -3.50 5.69 6.75
CA ARG A 126 -2.75 4.69 7.55
C ARG A 126 -3.67 3.91 8.50
N ARG A 127 -4.68 4.56 9.08
CA ARG A 127 -5.67 3.90 9.93
C ARG A 127 -6.55 2.93 9.14
N ALA A 128 -6.89 3.27 7.89
CA ALA A 128 -7.59 2.37 6.99
C ALA A 128 -6.71 1.14 6.67
N MET A 129 -5.42 1.35 6.37
CA MET A 129 -4.48 0.27 6.04
C MET A 129 -4.23 -0.71 7.18
N GLN A 130 -4.24 -0.23 8.42
CA GLN A 130 -4.15 -1.10 9.59
C GLN A 130 -5.33 -2.07 9.72
N ARG A 131 -6.47 -1.76 9.10
CA ARG A 131 -7.66 -2.60 9.13
C ARG A 131 -7.72 -3.51 7.92
N ASP A 132 -7.48 -2.94 6.75
CA ASP A 132 -7.47 -3.67 5.49
C ASP A 132 -6.19 -3.33 4.71
N PRO A 133 -5.14 -4.16 4.84
CA PRO A 133 -3.88 -3.97 4.13
C PRO A 133 -3.90 -4.55 2.71
N ASP A 134 -4.98 -5.24 2.31
CA ASP A 134 -5.09 -5.85 0.98
C ASP A 134 -5.99 -5.02 0.04
N ASP A 135 -6.65 -3.98 0.55
CA ASP A 135 -7.50 -3.07 -0.22
C ASP A 135 -6.68 -2.05 -1.04
N MET A 136 -6.84 -2.11 -2.37
CA MET A 136 -6.13 -1.26 -3.31
C MET A 136 -6.48 0.23 -3.18
N ASP A 137 -7.72 0.57 -2.81
CA ASP A 137 -8.14 1.96 -2.62
C ASP A 137 -7.41 2.60 -1.45
N VAL A 138 -7.10 1.81 -0.42
CA VAL A 138 -6.31 2.26 0.73
C VAL A 138 -4.88 2.62 0.31
N HIS A 139 -4.25 1.77 -0.50
CA HIS A 139 -2.92 2.03 -1.03
C HIS A 139 -2.90 3.29 -1.92
N LYS A 140 -3.88 3.45 -2.80
CA LYS A 140 -4.02 4.65 -3.63
C LYS A 140 -4.21 5.90 -2.78
N ALA A 141 -5.16 5.89 -1.85
CA ALA A 141 -5.45 7.04 -1.00
C ALA A 141 -4.24 7.46 -0.15
N LEU A 142 -3.45 6.50 0.36
CA LEU A 142 -2.20 6.82 1.05
C LEU A 142 -1.17 7.40 0.08
N ALA A 143 -0.98 6.78 -1.10
CA ALA A 143 -0.02 7.23 -2.09
C ALA A 143 -0.29 8.68 -2.53
N GLU A 144 -1.55 9.03 -2.77
CA GLU A 144 -1.97 10.41 -3.09
C GLU A 144 -1.70 11.39 -1.95
N ALA A 145 -1.99 10.99 -0.71
CA ALA A 145 -1.72 11.83 0.46
C ALA A 145 -0.22 12.07 0.68
N LEU A 146 0.61 11.04 0.46
CA LEU A 146 2.07 11.16 0.53
C LEU A 146 2.62 12.01 -0.62
N ASP A 147 2.09 11.85 -1.84
CA ASP A 147 2.46 12.65 -3.01
C ASP A 147 2.19 14.14 -2.75
N ARG A 148 0.99 14.47 -2.25
CA ARG A 148 0.65 15.84 -1.87
C ARG A 148 1.57 16.41 -0.78
N LYS A 149 1.99 15.57 0.18
CA LYS A 149 2.94 16.00 1.20
C LYS A 149 4.32 16.28 0.62
N LEU A 150 4.80 15.45 -0.31
CA LEU A 150 6.07 15.65 -0.99
C LEU A 150 6.06 16.89 -1.90
N GLU A 151 4.92 17.23 -2.50
CA GLU A 151 4.75 18.47 -3.28
C GLU A 151 4.91 19.73 -2.41
N THR A 152 4.52 19.67 -1.14
CA THR A 152 4.66 20.82 -0.20
C THR A 152 6.08 21.02 0.33
N GLN A 153 6.96 20.02 0.18
CA GLN A 153 8.33 20.06 0.71
C GLN A 153 9.31 20.61 -0.34
N ALA A 154 10.17 21.57 0.05
CA ALA A 154 11.23 22.07 -0.82
C ALA A 154 12.32 21.01 -1.06
N GLU A 155 12.74 20.32 0.00
CA GLU A 155 13.61 19.16 -0.05
C GLU A 155 12.80 17.92 0.34
N LYS A 156 12.71 16.95 -0.59
CA LYS A 156 11.90 15.75 -0.40
C LYS A 156 12.59 14.81 0.58
N ASP A 157 11.94 14.49 1.70
CA ASP A 157 12.45 13.50 2.65
C ASP A 157 12.60 12.13 1.93
N PRO A 158 13.82 11.55 1.88
CA PRO A 158 14.05 10.27 1.22
C PRO A 158 13.20 9.14 1.77
N ARG A 159 12.86 9.16 3.07
CA ARG A 159 12.03 8.12 3.70
C ARG A 159 10.59 8.21 3.23
N LEU A 160 10.02 9.41 3.26
CA LEU A 160 8.66 9.68 2.82
C LEU A 160 8.51 9.43 1.31
N PHE A 161 9.51 9.83 0.54
CA PHE A 161 9.59 9.58 -0.91
C PHE A 161 9.62 8.08 -1.21
N GLY A 162 10.44 7.30 -0.50
CA GLY A 162 10.49 5.86 -0.65
C GLY A 162 9.21 5.13 -0.22
N GLU A 163 8.48 5.64 0.78
CA GLU A 163 7.14 5.15 1.11
C GLU A 163 6.15 5.45 -0.03
N CYS A 164 6.07 6.69 -0.49
CA CYS A 164 5.18 7.10 -1.58
C CYS A 164 5.38 6.26 -2.86
N VAL A 165 6.63 6.08 -3.28
CA VAL A 165 6.96 5.27 -4.47
C VAL A 165 6.58 3.80 -4.27
N ARG A 166 6.71 3.25 -3.06
CA ARG A 166 6.28 1.86 -2.77
C ARG A 166 4.77 1.70 -2.91
N GLU A 167 3.99 2.62 -2.36
CA GLU A 167 2.53 2.58 -2.45
C GLU A 167 2.06 2.68 -3.91
N TRP A 168 2.61 3.62 -4.68
CA TRP A 168 2.28 3.71 -6.11
C TRP A 168 2.69 2.49 -6.93
N LEU A 169 3.77 1.78 -6.55
CA LEU A 169 4.15 0.53 -7.20
C LEU A 169 3.19 -0.62 -6.89
N ILE A 170 2.62 -0.65 -5.68
CA ILE A 170 1.60 -1.64 -5.31
C ILE A 170 0.36 -1.43 -6.17
N VAL A 171 -0.12 -0.18 -6.26
CA VAL A 171 -1.28 0.20 -7.09
C VAL A 171 -1.03 -0.09 -8.57
N MET A 172 0.13 0.27 -9.11
CA MET A 172 0.43 0.07 -10.54
C MET A 172 0.59 -1.42 -10.94
N ARG A 173 0.77 -2.33 -9.98
CA ARG A 173 1.04 -3.75 -10.26
C ARG A 173 -0.06 -4.67 -9.74
N ASN A 174 -1.16 -4.10 -9.25
CA ASN A 174 -2.24 -4.78 -8.55
C ASN A 174 -1.66 -5.79 -7.54
N GLY A 175 -0.71 -5.32 -6.73
CA GLY A 175 0.11 -6.17 -5.83
C GLY A 175 -0.63 -6.73 -4.61
N VAL A 176 -1.88 -6.30 -4.42
CA VAL A 176 -2.75 -6.57 -3.28
C VAL A 176 -4.16 -6.89 -3.78
N GLY A 177 -5.00 -7.43 -2.90
CA GLY A 177 -6.39 -7.77 -3.20
C GLY A 177 -6.57 -9.13 -3.86
N MET A 178 -7.80 -9.40 -4.32
CA MET A 178 -8.17 -10.66 -4.98
C MET A 178 -7.45 -10.88 -6.32
N GLU A 179 -6.93 -9.80 -6.92
CA GLU A 179 -6.18 -9.83 -8.18
C GLU A 179 -4.71 -10.19 -8.01
N LYS A 180 -4.25 -10.32 -6.76
CA LYS A 180 -2.88 -10.69 -6.44
C LYS A 180 -2.56 -12.10 -6.93
N GLY A 181 -1.86 -12.18 -8.06
CA GLY A 181 -1.42 -13.43 -8.66
C GLY A 181 -1.99 -13.70 -10.05
N THR A 182 -3.02 -12.97 -10.47
CA THR A 182 -3.51 -12.97 -11.85
C THR A 182 -2.47 -12.34 -12.79
N ASN A 183 -1.71 -11.37 -12.26
CA ASN A 183 -0.73 -10.60 -13.02
C ASN A 183 0.69 -11.13 -12.74
N PHE A 184 1.30 -11.82 -13.72
CA PHE A 184 2.69 -12.28 -13.58
C PHE A 184 3.63 -11.07 -13.43
N ARG A 185 4.08 -10.80 -12.20
CA ARG A 185 4.86 -9.61 -11.83
C ARG A 185 4.14 -8.28 -12.06
N GLY A 186 2.80 -8.28 -12.02
CA GLY A 186 1.99 -7.06 -12.11
C GLY A 186 1.75 -6.53 -13.53
N MET A 187 2.03 -7.34 -14.57
CA MET A 187 1.45 -7.14 -15.90
C MET A 187 0.93 -8.47 -16.39
N GLY A 188 -0.39 -8.60 -16.49
CA GLY A 188 -1.00 -9.67 -17.27
C GLY A 188 -0.48 -9.62 -18.71
N VAL A 189 -0.19 -10.78 -19.30
CA VAL A 189 0.13 -10.88 -20.73
C VAL A 189 -1.02 -10.37 -21.60
N VAL A 190 -2.23 -10.31 -21.04
CA VAL A 190 -3.46 -9.80 -21.65
C VAL A 190 -3.85 -8.40 -21.14
N ASP A 191 -3.15 -7.83 -20.14
CA ASP A 191 -3.49 -6.50 -19.55
C ASP A 191 -3.37 -5.35 -20.55
N HIS A 192 -2.57 -5.50 -21.61
CA HIS A 192 -2.53 -4.49 -22.67
C HIS A 192 -3.83 -4.39 -23.47
N PHE A 193 -4.77 -5.35 -23.33
CA PHE A 193 -6.09 -5.27 -23.94
C PHE A 193 -7.16 -4.64 -23.03
N PHE A 194 -6.96 -4.63 -21.71
CA PHE A 194 -7.87 -3.97 -20.75
C PHE A 194 -7.23 -2.70 -20.19
N GLY A 195 -6.81 -1.80 -21.08
CA GLY A 195 -6.20 -0.50 -20.76
C GLY A 195 -7.08 0.49 -19.96
N ASP A 196 -8.21 0.03 -19.44
CA ASP A 196 -9.17 0.78 -18.64
C ASP A 196 -9.01 0.56 -17.13
N ASP A 197 -7.95 -0.14 -16.69
CA ASP A 197 -7.66 -0.22 -15.27
C ASP A 197 -7.21 1.17 -14.76
N GLU A 198 -8.18 1.93 -14.25
CA GLU A 198 -8.07 3.36 -13.89
C GLU A 198 -6.87 3.60 -12.96
N TYR A 199 -6.64 2.65 -12.04
CA TYR A 199 -5.54 2.66 -11.09
C TYR A 199 -4.17 2.61 -11.77
N TYR A 200 -4.00 1.75 -12.78
CA TYR A 200 -2.73 1.59 -13.50
C TYR A 200 -2.31 2.90 -14.19
N VAL A 201 -3.23 3.54 -14.90
CA VAL A 201 -2.96 4.77 -15.66
C VAL A 201 -2.56 5.92 -14.72
N VAL A 202 -3.29 6.07 -13.61
CA VAL A 202 -3.00 7.09 -12.60
C VAL A 202 -1.63 6.83 -11.96
N ALA A 203 -1.39 5.60 -11.50
CA ALA A 203 -0.14 5.24 -10.83
C ALA A 203 1.08 5.39 -11.75
N LYS A 204 0.95 4.99 -13.03
CA LYS A 204 2.03 5.16 -14.02
C LYS A 204 2.36 6.63 -14.27
N LYS A 205 1.34 7.49 -14.39
CA LYS A 205 1.55 8.94 -14.55
C LYS A 205 2.25 9.53 -13.33
N ARG A 206 1.82 9.15 -12.13
CA ARG A 206 2.37 9.62 -10.86
C ARG A 206 3.80 9.15 -10.63
N LEU A 207 4.11 7.88 -10.89
CA LEU A 207 5.48 7.36 -10.83
C LEU A 207 6.41 8.09 -11.81
N LYS A 208 5.97 8.28 -13.06
CA LYS A 208 6.74 9.04 -14.05
C LYS A 208 6.99 10.48 -13.59
N HIS A 209 6.02 11.11 -12.94
CA HIS A 209 6.16 12.46 -12.41
C HIS A 209 7.14 12.52 -11.22
N LEU A 210 7.04 11.56 -10.29
CA LEU A 210 7.85 11.51 -9.07
C LEU A 210 9.31 11.15 -9.31
N THR A 211 9.57 10.14 -10.14
CA THR A 211 10.91 9.55 -10.34
C THR A 211 11.53 9.93 -11.67
N GLY A 212 10.74 10.41 -12.63
CA GLY A 212 11.15 10.66 -14.01
C GLY A 212 11.09 9.43 -14.92
N TYR A 213 10.80 8.24 -14.38
CA TYR A 213 10.80 6.99 -15.15
C TYR A 213 9.71 6.03 -14.67
N VAL A 214 9.32 5.12 -15.57
CA VAL A 214 8.32 4.08 -15.29
C VAL A 214 9.04 2.75 -15.09
N PRO A 215 8.66 1.94 -14.09
CA PRO A 215 9.24 0.61 -13.89
C PRO A 215 9.08 -0.25 -15.14
N LYS A 216 10.15 -0.97 -15.50
CA LYS A 216 10.11 -1.87 -16.66
C LYS A 216 9.29 -3.12 -16.35
N PRO A 217 8.69 -3.75 -17.37
CA PRO A 217 7.90 -4.94 -17.16
C PRO A 217 8.64 -6.09 -16.47
N TRP A 218 9.89 -6.30 -16.84
CA TRP A 218 10.73 -7.39 -16.30
C TRP A 218 11.48 -7.01 -15.01
N GLU A 219 11.26 -5.82 -14.46
CA GLU A 219 11.97 -5.31 -13.29
C GLU A 219 11.20 -5.58 -11.99
N SER A 220 11.88 -6.08 -10.95
CA SER A 220 11.27 -6.28 -9.63
C SER A 220 11.12 -4.96 -8.86
N ASN A 221 10.15 -4.89 -7.93
CA ASN A 221 9.92 -3.70 -7.09
C ASN A 221 11.22 -3.29 -6.36
N GLU A 222 11.93 -4.24 -5.78
CA GLU A 222 13.20 -3.98 -5.08
C GLU A 222 14.27 -3.40 -6.00
N LYS A 223 14.39 -3.93 -7.22
CA LYS A 223 15.38 -3.44 -8.19
C LYS A 223 15.05 -2.03 -8.65
N TYR A 224 13.77 -1.74 -8.84
CA TYR A 224 13.30 -0.40 -9.16
C TYR A 224 13.56 0.58 -8.01
N LEU A 225 13.18 0.24 -6.78
CA LEU A 225 13.38 1.07 -5.59
C LEU A 225 14.86 1.35 -5.33
N LYS A 226 15.74 0.36 -5.51
CA LYS A 226 17.20 0.55 -5.42
C LYS A 226 17.75 1.55 -6.43
N LYS A 227 17.07 1.78 -7.56
CA LYS A 227 17.46 2.81 -8.54
C LYS A 227 16.89 4.18 -8.15
N VAL A 228 15.65 4.21 -7.70
CA VAL A 228 14.93 5.47 -7.36
C VAL A 228 15.52 6.12 -6.12
N LEU A 229 15.86 5.30 -5.12
CA LEU A 229 16.29 5.76 -3.80
C LEU A 229 17.81 5.83 -3.68
N GLN A 230 18.55 5.82 -4.79
CA GLN A 230 19.98 6.06 -4.76
C GLN A 230 20.24 7.49 -4.31
N PRO A 231 21.08 7.71 -3.27
CA PRO A 231 21.47 9.07 -2.90
C PRO A 231 22.15 9.70 -4.12
N ALA A 232 21.76 10.94 -4.43
CA ALA A 232 22.38 11.66 -5.53
C ALA A 232 23.91 11.68 -5.31
N GLN A 233 24.67 11.17 -6.27
CA GLN A 233 26.12 11.26 -6.21
C GLN A 233 26.49 12.73 -6.37
N THR A 234 26.88 13.37 -5.27
CA THR A 234 27.30 14.78 -5.25
C THR A 234 28.70 15.00 -5.83
N SER A 235 29.45 13.92 -6.06
CA SER A 235 30.77 13.96 -6.68
C SER A 235 30.73 13.35 -8.08
N ILE A 236 30.92 14.19 -9.09
CA ILE A 236 31.08 13.77 -10.49
C ILE A 236 32.52 14.05 -10.88
N GLU A 237 33.35 13.01 -10.94
CA GLU A 237 34.73 13.12 -11.43
C GLU A 237 34.74 13.02 -12.97
N GLY A 238 34.91 14.17 -13.64
CA GLY A 238 35.04 14.23 -15.09
C GLY A 238 36.50 14.14 -15.52
N ARG A 239 36.87 13.12 -16.32
CA ARG A 239 38.19 13.08 -16.98
C ARG A 239 38.12 13.81 -18.32
N ILE A 240 38.82 14.93 -18.44
CA ILE A 240 38.94 15.68 -19.69
C ILE A 240 39.88 14.92 -20.64
N ILE A 241 39.36 14.45 -21.77
CA ILE A 241 40.15 13.83 -22.84
C ILE A 241 40.57 14.96 -23.79
N LYS A 242 41.86 15.29 -23.83
CA LYS A 242 42.40 16.18 -24.87
C LYS A 242 42.43 15.42 -26.20
N LYS A 243 41.92 16.05 -27.25
CA LYS A 243 42.03 15.54 -28.63
C LYS A 243 43.47 15.81 -29.08
N SER A 244 44.20 14.76 -29.45
CA SER A 244 45.53 14.90 -30.06
C SER A 244 45.36 15.37 -31.50
N ASP A 245 45.95 16.53 -31.81
CA ASP A 245 46.03 17.11 -33.15
C ASP A 245 46.85 16.23 -34.12
#